data_AF-A0A7W6CGW7-F1
#
_entry.id   AF-A0A7W6CGW7-F1
#
_cell.length_a   1.000
_cell.length_b   1.000
_cell.length_c   1.000
_cell.angle_alpha   90.00
_cell.angle_beta   90.00
_cell.angle_gamma   90.00
#
_symmetry.space_group_name_H-M   'P 1'
#
loop_
_entity.id
_entity.type
_entity.pdbx_description
1 polymer ?
#
loop_
_entity_poly.entity_id
_entity_poly.type
_entity_poly.pdbx_seq_one_letter_code
_entity_poly.pdbx_strand_id
1 'polypeptide(L)' 'MTLAREEVPVPVGLRLFLPDSRIGDQERMAKAGVPDDMRTSRTKPEIAFAEIDRLIVTGVRFGTVLADAGYGLSAAFRRA' A
#
# COMPACT_ATOMS: atom_id res chain seq x y z
N MET A 1 15.79 7.20 15.52
CA MET A 1 16.31 6.68 14.24
C MET A 1 15.50 7.30 13.12
N THR A 2 16.15 7.79 12.06
CA THR A 2 15.47 8.41 10.89
C THR A 2 15.71 7.51 9.68
N LEU A 3 14.65 7.09 8.99
CA LEU A 3 14.72 6.04 7.96
C LEU A 3 15.29 6.52 6.63
N ALA A 4 15.32 7.82 6.38
CA ALA A 4 16.08 8.46 5.29
C ALA A 4 15.98 9.98 5.51
N ARG A 5 17.07 10.71 5.34
CA ARG A 5 17.06 12.15 5.05
C ARG A 5 17.89 12.28 3.78
N GLU A 6 17.30 12.87 2.74
CA GLU A 6 17.95 13.20 1.47
C GLU A 6 17.99 12.03 0.46
N GLU A 7 19.16 11.50 0.11
CA GLU A 7 19.37 10.97 -1.24
C GLU A 7 18.94 9.52 -1.46
N VAL A 8 18.81 8.72 -0.40
CA VAL A 8 18.56 7.28 -0.54
C VAL A 8 17.18 6.92 0.03
N PRO A 9 16.18 6.62 -0.81
CA PRO A 9 14.91 6.09 -0.33
C PRO A 9 15.12 4.71 0.27
N VAL A 10 14.62 4.49 1.49
CA VAL A 10 14.59 3.17 2.12
C VAL A 10 13.19 2.58 1.95
N PRO A 11 13.03 1.45 1.24
CA PRO A 11 11.73 0.79 1.15
C PRO A 11 11.36 0.19 2.52
N VAL A 12 10.18 0.53 3.02
CA VAL A 12 9.66 0.10 4.34
C VAL A 12 8.44 -0.82 4.25
N GLY A 13 7.95 -1.07 3.02
CA GLY A 13 6.80 -1.92 2.77
C GLY A 13 6.53 -2.08 1.27
N LEU A 14 5.90 -3.19 0.91
CA LEU A 14 5.36 -3.46 -0.42
C LEU A 14 4.07 -4.24 -0.24
N ARG A 15 3.01 -3.81 -0.92
CA ARG A 15 1.71 -4.49 -0.92
C ARG A 15 1.25 -4.75 -2.35
N LEU A 16 0.88 -5.99 -2.64
CA LEU A 16 0.35 -6.38 -3.94
C LEU A 16 -1.09 -5.86 -4.10
N PHE A 17 -1.37 -5.21 -5.24
CA PHE A 17 -2.71 -4.85 -5.64
C PHE A 17 -3.34 -5.99 -6.46
N LEU A 18 -4.47 -6.51 -5.99
CA LEU A 18 -5.22 -7.60 -6.61
C LEU A 18 -6.62 -7.09 -6.96
N PRO A 19 -6.91 -6.80 -8.25
CA PRO A 19 -8.26 -6.43 -8.66
C PRO A 19 -9.21 -7.65 -8.61
N ASP A 20 -10.52 -7.41 -8.58
CA ASP A 20 -11.56 -8.46 -8.49
C ASP A 20 -11.37 -9.58 -9.51
N SER A 21 -10.99 -9.22 -10.74
CA SER A 21 -10.73 -10.17 -11.84
C SER A 21 -9.59 -11.16 -11.58
N ARG A 22 -8.75 -10.92 -10.56
CA ARG A 22 -7.66 -11.81 -10.14
C ARG A 22 -8.01 -12.64 -8.93
N ILE A 23 -8.92 -12.16 -8.08
CA ILE A 23 -9.27 -12.81 -6.81
C ILE A 23 -10.21 -14.00 -7.02
N GLY A 24 -10.95 -14.04 -8.13
CA GLY A 24 -11.79 -15.19 -8.48
C GLY A 24 -11.02 -16.49 -8.72
N ASP A 25 -9.72 -16.43 -9.01
CA ASP A 25 -8.87 -17.60 -9.30
C ASP A 25 -8.02 -17.97 -8.08
N GLN A 26 -8.64 -18.69 -7.14
CA GLN A 26 -8.03 -19.09 -5.87
C GLN A 26 -6.85 -20.04 -6.05
N GLU A 27 -6.92 -20.96 -7.03
CA GLU A 27 -5.82 -21.89 -7.32
C GLU A 27 -4.57 -21.13 -7.79
N ARG A 28 -4.75 -20.18 -8.71
CA ARG A 28 -3.65 -19.33 -9.16
C ARG A 28 -3.09 -18.46 -8.04
N MET A 29 -3.92 -17.93 -7.16
CA MET A 29 -3.45 -17.14 -6.01
C MET A 29 -2.65 -17.99 -5.02
N ALA A 30 -3.10 -19.21 -4.74
CA ALA A 30 -2.35 -20.15 -3.91
C ALA A 30 -1.01 -20.50 -4.56
N LYS A 31 -0.98 -20.78 -5.86
CA LYS A 31 0.25 -21.06 -6.62
C LYS A 31 1.22 -19.87 -6.62
N ALA A 32 0.71 -18.64 -6.67
CA ALA A 32 1.51 -17.42 -6.58
C ALA A 32 1.96 -17.09 -5.15
N GLY A 33 1.53 -17.85 -4.14
CA GLY A 33 1.89 -17.64 -2.74
C GLY A 33 1.21 -16.43 -2.10
N VAL A 34 0.06 -15.98 -2.61
CA VAL A 34 -0.69 -14.88 -2.01
C VAL A 34 -1.26 -15.34 -0.66
N PRO A 35 -0.93 -14.67 0.46
CA PRO A 35 -1.47 -15.03 1.78
C PRO A 35 -2.99 -14.81 1.85
N ASP A 36 -3.70 -15.62 2.62
CA ASP A 36 -5.18 -15.66 2.62
C ASP A 36 -5.81 -14.31 3.04
N ASP A 37 -5.23 -13.61 4.00
CA ASP A 37 -5.66 -12.27 4.43
C ASP A 37 -5.47 -11.20 3.34
N MET A 38 -4.67 -11.50 2.31
CA MET A 38 -4.43 -10.63 1.16
C MET A 38 -5.31 -10.97 -0.04
N ARG A 39 -6.07 -12.07 -0.02
CA ARG A 39 -6.94 -12.53 -1.12
C ARG A 39 -8.29 -11.82 -1.15
N THR A 40 -8.32 -10.56 -0.73
CA THR A 40 -9.52 -9.70 -0.77
C THR A 40 -9.21 -8.46 -1.58
N SER A 41 -10.19 -8.01 -2.36
CA SER A 41 -10.03 -6.87 -3.23
C SER A 41 -9.97 -5.61 -2.40
N ARG A 42 -8.98 -4.78 -2.71
CA ARG A 42 -8.81 -3.47 -2.12
C ARG A 42 -8.38 -2.52 -3.20
N THR A 43 -8.95 -1.33 -3.20
CA THR A 43 -8.51 -0.27 -4.11
C THR A 43 -7.09 0.16 -3.76
N LYS A 44 -6.37 0.74 -4.73
CA LYS A 44 -5.04 1.29 -4.48
C LYS A 44 -5.04 2.32 -3.33
N PRO A 45 -5.99 3.27 -3.25
CA PRO A 45 -6.13 4.16 -2.09
C PRO A 45 -6.25 3.44 -0.74
N GLU A 46 -7.09 2.42 -0.64
CA GLU A 46 -7.28 1.66 0.60
C GLU A 46 -6.01 0.93 1.03
N ILE A 47 -5.25 0.40 0.07
CA ILE A 47 -3.94 -0.20 0.33
C ILE A 47 -2.95 0.84 0.83
N ALA A 48 -2.88 2.01 0.18
CA ALA A 48 -1.97 3.07 0.56
C ALA A 48 -2.23 3.59 1.98
N PHE A 49 -3.49 3.84 2.35
CA PHE A 49 -3.83 4.25 3.71
C PHE A 49 -3.47 3.18 4.74
N ALA A 50 -3.80 1.90 4.48
CA ALA A 50 -3.47 0.83 5.40
C ALA A 50 -1.95 0.68 5.63
N GLU A 51 -1.12 0.90 4.60
CA GLU A 51 0.34 0.90 4.76
C GLU A 51 0.84 2.12 5.53
N ILE A 52 0.27 3.32 5.31
CA ILE A 52 0.60 4.52 6.09
C ILE A 52 0.24 4.29 7.56
N ASP A 53 -0.96 3.80 7.85
CA ASP A 53 -1.42 3.51 9.21
C ASP A 53 -0.52 2.47 9.89
N ARG A 54 -0.16 1.40 9.18
CA ARG A 54 0.79 0.39 9.67
C ARG A 54 2.11 1.03 10.09
N LEU A 55 2.66 1.92 9.26
CA LEU A 55 3.93 2.59 9.54
C LEU A 55 3.83 3.54 10.73
N ILE A 56 2.72 4.29 10.85
CA ILE A 56 2.45 5.15 12.02
C ILE A 56 2.42 4.31 13.30
N VAL A 57 1.71 3.18 13.30
CA VAL A 57 1.64 2.26 14.44
C VAL A 57 3.02 1.71 14.82
N THR A 58 3.90 1.48 13.84
CA THR A 58 5.29 1.07 14.10
C THR A 58 6.21 2.21 14.55
N GLY A 59 5.68 3.42 14.75
CA GLY A 59 6.42 4.59 15.24
C GLY A 59 7.12 5.41 14.16
N VAL A 60 6.83 5.19 12.88
CA VAL A 60 7.32 6.05 11.80
C VAL A 60 6.64 7.41 11.89
N ARG A 61 7.42 8.48 11.77
CA ARG A 61 6.92 9.85 11.74
C ARG A 61 7.21 10.45 10.37
N PHE A 62 6.18 11.01 9.76
CA PHE A 62 6.28 11.66 8.45
C PHE A 62 6.36 13.18 8.61
N GLY A 63 7.24 13.81 7.82
CA GLY A 63 7.16 15.26 7.59
C GLY A 63 6.22 15.60 6.43
N THR A 64 6.35 14.84 5.34
CA THR A 64 5.50 14.91 4.15
C THR A 64 5.27 13.50 3.63
N VAL A 65 4.05 13.22 3.18
CA VAL A 65 3.71 12.02 2.41
C VAL A 65 3.48 12.45 0.97
N LEU A 66 4.17 11.81 0.03
CA LEU A 66 3.99 12.02 -1.40
C LEU A 66 3.41 10.75 -2.01
N ALA A 67 2.50 10.91 -2.96
CA ALA A 67 1.91 9.81 -3.73
C ALA A 67 2.04 10.12 -5.22
N ASP A 68 2.06 9.08 -6.06
CA ASP A 68 2.11 9.28 -7.51
C ASP A 68 0.82 9.90 -8.07
N ALA A 69 0.89 10.41 -9.30
CA ALA A 69 -0.19 11.13 -9.95
C ALA A 69 -1.50 10.31 -10.06
N GLY A 70 -1.43 8.97 -10.08
CA GLY A 70 -2.60 8.10 -10.10
C GLY A 70 -3.46 8.21 -8.84
N TYR A 71 -2.85 8.44 -7.67
CA TYR A 71 -3.58 8.77 -6.44
C TYR A 71 -4.12 10.20 -6.46
N GLY A 72 -3.38 11.09 -7.13
CA GLY A 72 -3.73 12.49 -7.33
C GLY A 72 -5.02 12.72 -8.12
N LEU A 73 -5.63 11.71 -8.75
CA LEU A 73 -6.92 11.83 -9.43
C LEU A 73 -8.12 11.73 -8.46
N SER A 74 -7.94 11.12 -7.29
CA SER A 74 -8.99 10.99 -6.28
C SER A 74 -9.01 12.20 -5.34
N ALA A 75 -10.05 13.03 -5.43
CA ALA A 75 -10.22 14.16 -4.52
C ALA A 75 -10.36 13.73 -3.06
N ALA A 76 -10.98 12.58 -2.82
CA ALA A 76 -11.09 12.00 -1.47
C ALA A 76 -9.72 11.61 -0.93
N PHE A 77 -8.86 10.98 -1.75
CA PHE A 77 -7.51 10.59 -1.32
C PHE A 77 -6.66 11.80 -0.95
N ARG A 78 -6.75 12.90 -1.72
CA ARG A 78 -5.98 14.13 -1.44
C ARG A 78 -6.44 14.89 -0.19
N ARG A 79 -7.65 14.63 0.32
CA ARG A 79 -8.26 15.36 1.45
C ARG A 79 -8.24 14.58 2.77
N ALA A 80 -7.92 13.29 2.71
CA ALA A 80 -7.89 12.40 3.87
C ALA A 80 -6.71 12.72 4.79
#